data_AF-A0A6J5ZGC8-F1
#
_entry.id   AF-A0A6J5ZGC8-F1
#
_cell.length_a   1.000
_cell.length_b   1.000
_cell.length_c   1.000
_cell.angle_alpha   90.00
_cell.angle_beta   90.00
_cell.angle_gamma   90.00
#
_symmetry.space_group_name_H-M   'P 1'
#
loop_
_entity.id
_entity.type
_entity.pdbx_description
1 polymer ?
#
loop_
_entity_poly.entity_id
_entity_poly.type
_entity_poly.pdbx_seq_one_letter_code
_entity_poly.pdbx_strand_id
1 'polypeptide(L)'
;MGRRSRKQSLTEPGADSTPKKRLSSAERDDIARAELKPLSPGERPLPVKIAAGLAAALAVANVLSYFAGVEVQGQKPALTGVLIFALLMLLAAWGMWTLRYWALLGFEALLAMTLVIAGLSLMVAGNVLAVVLCVAILIAGGWLFWKLIRVLGRVKVPSPHG
;
A
#
# COMPACT_ATOMS: atom_id res chain seq x y z
N MET A 1 -64.95 43.49 13.56
CA MET A 1 -65.22 42.11 13.10
C MET A 1 -64.05 41.64 12.24
N GLY A 2 -63.25 40.69 12.72
CA GLY A 2 -62.11 40.12 11.98
C GLY A 2 -61.59 38.88 12.71
N ARG A 3 -62.03 37.71 12.26
CA ARG A 3 -61.88 36.40 12.90
C ARG A 3 -60.41 35.98 13.05
N ARG A 4 -59.88 35.95 14.27
CA ARG A 4 -58.67 35.17 14.61
C ARG A 4 -59.05 33.69 14.74
N SER A 5 -59.16 33.01 13.60
CA SER A 5 -59.38 31.57 13.53
C SER A 5 -58.07 30.85 13.85
N ARG A 6 -57.82 30.65 15.14
CA ARG A 6 -56.76 29.78 15.67
C ARG A 6 -57.12 28.34 15.32
N LYS A 7 -56.79 27.90 14.11
CA LYS A 7 -56.67 26.48 13.79
C LYS A 7 -55.35 25.98 14.38
N GLN A 8 -55.40 25.63 15.66
CA GLN A 8 -54.53 24.60 16.24
C GLN A 8 -54.96 23.26 15.64
N SER A 9 -54.55 22.99 14.40
CA SER A 9 -54.57 21.62 13.86
C SER A 9 -53.18 21.03 14.10
N LEU A 10 -53.07 20.27 15.19
CA LEU A 10 -52.49 18.93 15.23
C LEU A 10 -51.41 18.64 14.16
N THR A 11 -50.16 18.84 14.53
CA THR A 11 -49.03 18.06 14.01
C THR A 11 -48.13 17.70 15.19
N GLU A 12 -48.43 16.59 15.86
CA GLU A 12 -47.44 15.82 16.63
C GLU A 12 -46.53 15.06 15.64
N PRO A 13 -45.42 14.47 16.12
CA PRO A 13 -44.30 15.05 16.83
C PRO A 13 -43.21 15.37 15.81
N GLY A 14 -42.49 16.49 16.01
CA GLY A 14 -41.26 16.74 15.27
C GLY A 14 -40.35 15.54 15.45
N ALA A 15 -40.17 14.77 14.38
CA ALA A 15 -39.10 13.81 14.30
C ALA A 15 -37.84 14.58 14.67
N ASP A 16 -37.21 14.19 15.79
CA ASP A 16 -35.88 14.60 16.19
C ASP A 16 -34.93 14.29 15.04
N SER A 17 -34.92 15.18 14.06
CA SER A 17 -33.91 15.30 13.03
C SER A 17 -32.83 16.17 13.63
N THR A 18 -32.30 15.75 14.78
CA THR A 18 -31.00 16.19 15.26
C THR A 18 -30.08 16.01 14.07
N PRO A 19 -29.57 17.10 13.45
CA PRO A 19 -28.68 16.95 12.32
C PRO A 19 -27.49 16.18 12.84
N LYS A 20 -27.32 14.90 12.44
CA LYS A 20 -26.14 14.11 12.78
C LYS A 20 -24.96 14.97 12.38
N LYS A 21 -24.29 15.58 13.36
CA LYS A 21 -23.14 16.46 13.14
C LYS A 21 -22.14 15.63 12.38
N ARG A 22 -22.05 15.86 11.07
CA ARG A 22 -21.12 15.13 10.22
C ARG A 22 -19.74 15.55 10.70
N LEU A 23 -18.97 14.60 11.22
CA LEU A 23 -17.57 14.81 11.60
C LEU A 23 -16.86 15.49 10.44
N SER A 24 -16.19 16.60 10.73
CA SER A 24 -15.33 17.30 9.79
C SER A 24 -14.22 16.36 9.33
N SER A 25 -13.72 16.51 8.10
CA SER A 25 -12.61 15.70 7.59
C SER A 25 -11.39 15.77 8.53
N ALA A 26 -11.13 16.93 9.13
CA ALA A 26 -10.07 17.10 10.13
C ALA A 26 -10.28 16.22 11.38
N GLU A 27 -11.50 16.16 11.91
CA GLU A 27 -11.83 15.30 13.07
C GLU A 27 -11.65 13.81 12.71
N ARG A 28 -11.99 13.41 11.48
CA ARG A 28 -11.79 12.04 10.99
C ARG A 28 -10.31 11.69 10.81
N ASP A 29 -9.53 12.63 10.28
CA ASP A 29 -8.10 12.47 10.08
C ASP A 29 -7.38 12.38 11.43
N ASP A 30 -7.80 13.16 12.43
CA ASP A 30 -7.26 13.11 13.79
C ASP A 30 -7.60 11.78 14.50
N ILE A 31 -8.84 11.28 14.32
CA ILE A 31 -9.23 9.96 14.84
C ILE A 31 -8.39 8.85 14.18
N ALA A 32 -8.25 8.88 12.85
CA ALA A 32 -7.42 7.91 12.13
C ALA A 32 -5.95 7.97 12.56
N ARG A 33 -5.42 9.17 12.82
CA ARG A 33 -4.05 9.37 13.30
C ARG A 33 -3.87 8.92 14.75
N ALA A 34 -4.89 9.08 15.60
CA ALA A 34 -4.91 8.60 16.97
C ALA A 34 -4.95 7.06 17.06
N GLU A 35 -5.61 6.38 16.11
CA GLU A 35 -5.57 4.92 16.00
C GLU A 35 -4.18 4.38 15.59
N LEU A 36 -3.40 5.18 14.86
CA LEU A 36 -2.05 4.81 14.42
C LEU A 36 -1.03 5.02 15.55
N LYS A 37 -0.93 4.03 16.46
CA LYS A 37 0.10 4.02 17.50
C LYS A 37 1.49 4.12 16.87
N PRO A 38 2.30 5.15 17.19
CA PRO A 38 3.64 5.30 16.63
C PRO A 38 4.49 4.08 16.95
N LEU A 39 5.44 3.75 16.06
CA LEU A 39 6.35 2.63 16.26
C LEU A 39 7.20 2.84 17.52
N SER A 40 7.30 1.79 18.33
CA SER A 40 8.20 1.81 19.49
C SER A 40 9.65 1.87 19.01
N PRO A 41 10.57 2.51 19.74
CA PRO A 41 11.99 2.52 19.38
C PRO A 41 12.52 1.08 19.17
N GLY A 42 13.00 0.76 17.97
CA GLY A 42 13.54 -0.57 17.62
C GLY A 42 12.51 -1.63 17.21
N GLU A 43 11.21 -1.33 17.22
CA GLU A 43 10.18 -2.24 16.73
C GLU A 43 10.36 -2.45 15.21
N ARG A 44 10.53 -3.71 14.78
CA ARG A 44 10.59 -4.08 13.36
C ARG A 44 9.31 -4.84 12.98
N PRO A 45 8.32 -4.16 12.36
CA PRO A 45 7.06 -4.79 12.01
C PRO A 45 7.27 -5.99 11.10
N LEU A 46 6.49 -7.06 11.32
CA LEU A 46 6.55 -8.27 10.49
C LEU A 46 6.41 -7.97 8.98
N PRO A 47 5.50 -7.08 8.52
CA PRO A 47 5.39 -6.76 7.10
C PRO A 47 6.68 -6.19 6.50
N VAL A 48 7.43 -5.39 7.27
CA VAL A 48 8.72 -4.84 6.83
C VAL A 48 9.77 -5.93 6.69
N LYS A 49 9.80 -6.89 7.63
CA LYS A 49 10.71 -8.05 7.54
C LYS A 49 10.41 -8.89 6.30
N ILE A 50 9.12 -9.14 6.03
CA ILE A 50 8.67 -9.88 4.85
C ILE A 50 9.07 -9.12 3.57
N ALA A 51 8.81 -7.82 3.51
CA ALA A 51 9.15 -7.00 2.35
C ALA A 51 10.67 -6.93 2.10
N ALA A 52 11.47 -6.74 3.16
CA ALA A 52 12.93 -6.76 3.07
C ALA A 52 13.46 -8.12 2.62
N GLY A 53 12.90 -9.21 3.15
CA GLY A 53 13.22 -10.56 2.73
C GLY A 53 12.84 -10.83 1.27
N LEU A 54 11.66 -10.37 0.83
CA LEU A 54 11.21 -10.48 -0.55
C LEU A 54 12.12 -9.70 -1.51
N ALA A 55 12.49 -8.46 -1.18
CA ALA A 55 13.40 -7.67 -1.99
C ALA A 55 14.78 -8.34 -2.12
N ALA A 56 15.33 -8.85 -1.01
CA ALA A 56 16.59 -9.61 -1.03
C ALA A 56 16.47 -10.89 -1.87
N ALA A 57 15.37 -11.64 -1.72
CA ALA A 57 15.10 -12.84 -2.50
C ALA A 57 15.00 -12.54 -4.00
N LEU A 58 14.33 -11.46 -4.38
CA LEU A 58 14.23 -11.01 -5.78
C LEU A 58 15.59 -10.61 -6.36
N ALA A 59 16.44 -9.93 -5.58
CA ALA A 59 17.80 -9.60 -6.00
C ALA A 59 18.62 -10.86 -6.30
N VAL A 60 18.59 -11.84 -5.37
CA VAL A 60 19.30 -13.11 -5.53
C VAL A 60 18.74 -13.92 -6.69
N ALA A 61 17.41 -14.05 -6.77
CA ALA A 61 16.75 -14.78 -7.86
C ALA A 61 17.07 -14.17 -9.23
N ASN A 62 17.14 -12.84 -9.34
CA ASN A 62 17.49 -12.15 -10.58
C ASN A 62 18.91 -12.49 -11.04
N VAL A 63 19.88 -12.47 -10.13
CA VAL A 63 21.27 -12.80 -10.43
C VAL A 63 21.42 -14.29 -10.76
N LEU A 64 20.80 -15.18 -9.99
CA LEU A 64 20.82 -16.61 -10.25
C LEU A 64 20.17 -16.97 -11.59
N SER A 65 19.07 -16.31 -11.95
CA SER A 65 18.40 -16.53 -13.24
C SER A 65 19.29 -16.15 -14.43
N TYR A 66 20.06 -15.07 -14.29
CA TYR A 66 21.05 -14.68 -15.30
C TYR A 66 22.13 -15.76 -15.47
N PHE A 67 22.71 -16.26 -14.37
CA PHE A 67 23.73 -17.32 -14.43
C PHE A 67 23.19 -18.67 -14.89
N ALA A 68 21.91 -18.96 -14.60
CA ALA A 68 21.20 -20.13 -15.10
C ALA A 68 20.85 -20.05 -16.60
N GLY A 69 21.10 -18.90 -17.24
CA GLY A 69 20.83 -18.70 -18.67
C GLY A 69 19.34 -18.54 -19.00
N VAL A 70 18.52 -18.11 -18.04
CA VAL A 70 17.10 -17.84 -18.29
C VAL A 70 16.96 -16.67 -19.26
N GLU A 71 16.26 -16.91 -20.35
CA GLU A 71 16.02 -15.90 -21.39
C GLU A 71 14.70 -15.16 -21.14
N VAL A 72 14.69 -13.87 -21.47
CA VAL A 72 13.51 -13.02 -21.41
C VAL A 72 13.17 -12.64 -22.85
N GLN A 73 12.01 -13.07 -23.34
CA GLN A 73 11.61 -12.88 -24.74
C GLN A 73 12.62 -13.44 -25.76
N GLY A 74 13.25 -14.58 -25.44
CA GLY A 74 14.22 -15.24 -26.32
C GLY A 74 15.58 -14.51 -26.43
N GLN A 75 15.86 -13.57 -25.55
CA GLN A 75 17.15 -12.88 -25.47
C GLN A 75 17.73 -12.99 -24.06
N LYS A 76 19.07 -13.06 -24.00
CA LYS A 76 19.78 -12.99 -22.72
C LYS A 76 19.65 -11.57 -22.16
N PRO A 77 19.16 -11.40 -20.92
CA PRO A 77 19.06 -10.07 -20.32
C PRO A 77 20.44 -9.44 -20.18
N ALA A 78 20.55 -8.12 -20.38
CA ALA A 78 21.81 -7.42 -20.25
C ALA A 78 22.33 -7.50 -18.81
N LEU A 79 23.59 -7.90 -18.62
CA LEU A 79 24.22 -8.02 -17.30
C LEU A 79 24.09 -6.72 -16.48
N THR A 80 24.28 -5.57 -17.11
CA THR A 80 24.14 -4.26 -16.48
C THR A 80 22.74 -4.06 -15.90
N GLY A 81 21.69 -4.45 -16.63
CA GLY A 81 20.31 -4.35 -16.14
C GLY A 81 20.05 -5.28 -14.95
N VAL A 82 20.58 -6.50 -15.01
CA VAL A 82 20.50 -7.48 -13.91
C VAL A 82 21.17 -6.94 -12.64
N LEU A 83 22.36 -6.38 -12.78
CA LEU A 83 23.13 -5.83 -11.65
C LEU A 83 22.48 -4.57 -11.07
N ILE A 84 21.98 -3.65 -11.90
CA ILE A 84 21.29 -2.45 -11.44
C ILE A 84 20.04 -2.83 -10.64
N PHE A 85 19.22 -3.75 -11.18
CA PHE A 85 18.03 -4.23 -10.48
C PHE A 85 18.38 -4.90 -9.15
N ALA A 86 19.38 -5.77 -9.14
CA ALA A 86 19.83 -6.45 -7.93
C ALA A 86 20.32 -5.44 -6.87
N LEU A 87 21.13 -4.46 -7.27
CA LEU A 87 21.61 -3.40 -6.38
C LEU A 87 20.45 -2.58 -5.81
N LEU A 88 19.51 -2.17 -6.66
CA LEU A 88 18.32 -1.43 -6.25
C LEU A 88 17.50 -2.22 -5.22
N MET A 89 17.28 -3.51 -5.46
CA MET A 89 16.53 -4.37 -4.55
C MET A 89 17.28 -4.61 -3.21
N LEU A 90 18.60 -4.72 -3.23
CA LEU A 90 19.41 -4.79 -2.01
C LEU A 90 19.38 -3.47 -1.23
N LEU A 91 19.45 -2.33 -1.91
CA LEU A 91 19.30 -1.01 -1.30
C LEU A 91 17.91 -0.85 -0.68
N ALA A 92 16.86 -1.32 -1.35
CA ALA A 92 15.50 -1.32 -0.81
C ALA A 92 15.40 -2.24 0.43
N ALA A 93 15.96 -3.45 0.38
CA ALA A 93 15.99 -4.37 1.51
C ALA A 93 16.69 -3.77 2.74
N TRP A 94 17.85 -3.16 2.53
CA TRP A 94 18.61 -2.48 3.59
C TRP A 94 17.88 -1.23 4.11
N GLY A 95 17.28 -0.44 3.22
CA GLY A 95 16.49 0.74 3.57
C GLY A 95 15.26 0.40 4.40
N MET A 96 14.55 -0.68 4.04
CA MET A 96 13.42 -1.19 4.81
C MET A 96 13.87 -1.76 6.16
N TRP A 97 15.00 -2.46 6.22
CA TRP A 97 15.57 -2.97 7.48
C TRP A 97 15.91 -1.86 8.47
N THR A 98 16.31 -0.69 7.95
CA THR A 98 16.59 0.52 8.72
C THR A 98 15.36 1.41 8.94
N LEU A 99 14.17 0.96 8.53
CA LEU A 99 12.89 1.70 8.62
C LEU A 99 12.95 3.12 8.03
N ARG A 100 13.73 3.30 6.97
CA ARG A 100 13.81 4.57 6.25
C ARG A 100 12.53 4.81 5.45
N TYR A 101 11.88 5.94 5.68
CA TYR A 101 10.61 6.32 5.03
C TYR A 101 10.70 6.23 3.49
N TRP A 102 11.76 6.80 2.90
CA TRP A 102 11.99 6.79 1.45
C TRP A 102 12.12 5.38 0.85
N ALA A 103 12.68 4.42 1.60
CA ALA A 103 12.85 3.06 1.13
C ALA A 103 11.52 2.28 1.15
N LEU A 104 10.72 2.47 2.20
CA LEU A 104 9.37 1.91 2.28
C LEU A 104 8.49 2.47 1.17
N LEU A 105 8.52 3.80 0.96
CA LEU A 105 7.75 4.46 -0.08
C LEU A 105 8.20 4.04 -1.50
N GLY A 106 9.52 3.91 -1.73
CA GLY A 106 10.05 3.42 -3.00
C GLY A 106 9.67 1.97 -3.28
N PHE A 107 9.78 1.08 -2.28
CA PHE A 107 9.35 -0.32 -2.44
C PHE A 107 7.83 -0.44 -2.64
N GLU A 108 7.05 0.37 -1.93
CA GLU A 108 5.60 0.42 -2.08
C GLU A 108 5.19 0.89 -3.49
N ALA A 109 5.89 1.88 -4.06
CA ALA A 109 5.68 2.31 -5.43
C ALA A 109 5.98 1.19 -6.45
N LEU A 110 7.07 0.45 -6.27
CA LEU A 110 7.41 -0.71 -7.12
C LEU A 110 6.39 -1.83 -7.00
N LEU A 111 5.93 -2.10 -5.78
CA LEU A 111 4.89 -3.10 -5.50
C LEU A 111 3.56 -2.70 -6.15
N ALA A 112 3.15 -1.44 -6.02
CA ALA A 112 1.95 -0.90 -6.67
C ALA A 112 2.03 -1.03 -8.19
N MET A 113 3.17 -0.64 -8.78
CA MET A 113 3.40 -0.77 -10.22
C MET A 113 3.28 -2.24 -10.66
N THR A 114 3.86 -3.15 -9.88
CA THR A 114 3.78 -4.60 -10.14
C THR A 114 2.33 -5.11 -10.08
N LEU A 115 1.54 -4.64 -9.11
CA LEU A 115 0.11 -4.97 -9.00
C LEU A 115 -0.69 -4.47 -10.19
N VAL A 116 -0.41 -3.26 -10.68
CA VAL A 116 -1.04 -2.73 -11.90
C VAL A 116 -0.68 -3.59 -13.11
N ILE A 117 0.60 -3.90 -13.30
CA ILE A 117 1.07 -4.76 -14.40
C ILE A 117 0.44 -6.15 -14.31
N ALA A 118 0.36 -6.74 -13.12
CA ALA A 118 -0.26 -8.05 -12.92
C ALA A 118 -1.77 -8.02 -13.21
N GLY A 119 -2.47 -6.94 -12.83
CA GLY A 119 -3.89 -6.74 -13.16
C GLY A 119 -4.11 -6.64 -14.67
N LEU A 120 -3.29 -5.86 -15.38
CA LEU A 120 -3.34 -5.78 -16.83
C LEU A 120 -2.97 -7.11 -17.50
N SER A 121 -1.94 -7.79 -16.97
CA SER A 121 -1.50 -9.11 -17.48
C SER A 121 -2.57 -10.17 -17.32
N LEU A 122 -3.35 -10.12 -16.24
CA LEU A 122 -4.48 -11.03 -16.02
C LEU A 122 -5.57 -10.88 -17.09
N MET A 123 -5.80 -9.66 -17.60
CA MET A 123 -6.78 -9.43 -18.68
C MET A 123 -6.34 -10.04 -20.02
N VAL A 124 -5.03 -10.19 -20.23
CA VAL A 124 -4.44 -10.71 -21.48
C VAL A 124 -4.00 -12.17 -21.31
N ALA A 125 -4.22 -12.78 -20.14
CA ALA A 125 -3.73 -14.11 -19.82
C ALA A 125 -4.37 -15.18 -20.73
N GLY A 126 -3.56 -15.75 -21.64
CA GLY A 126 -4.00 -16.80 -22.55
C GLY A 126 -3.93 -18.23 -21.98
N ASN A 127 -3.52 -18.41 -20.73
CA ASN A 127 -3.37 -19.74 -20.12
C ASN A 127 -3.63 -19.73 -18.60
N VAL A 128 -4.04 -20.89 -18.08
CA VAL A 128 -4.41 -21.07 -16.65
C VAL A 128 -3.24 -20.78 -15.72
N LEU A 129 -2.01 -21.16 -16.09
CA LEU A 129 -0.83 -20.91 -15.27
C LEU A 129 -0.60 -19.40 -15.09
N ALA A 130 -0.69 -18.61 -16.16
CA ALA A 130 -0.57 -17.16 -16.12
C ALA A 130 -1.66 -16.51 -15.26
N VAL A 131 -2.90 -17.01 -15.35
CA VAL A 131 -4.01 -16.57 -14.49
C VAL A 131 -3.70 -16.83 -13.02
N VAL A 132 -3.30 -18.05 -12.66
CA VAL A 132 -2.97 -18.42 -11.28
C VAL A 132 -1.81 -17.58 -10.75
N LEU A 133 -0.76 -17.38 -11.55
CA LEU A 133 0.38 -16.54 -11.18
C LEU A 133 -0.03 -15.07 -10.94
N CYS A 134 -0.82 -14.48 -11.85
CA CYS A 134 -1.28 -13.10 -11.70
C CYS A 134 -2.17 -12.93 -10.46
N VAL A 135 -3.11 -13.86 -10.23
CA VAL A 135 -3.97 -13.84 -9.04
C VAL A 135 -3.13 -13.99 -7.76
N ALA A 136 -2.15 -14.89 -7.75
CA ALA A 136 -1.25 -15.05 -6.60
C ALA A 136 -0.47 -13.76 -6.31
N ILE A 137 0.07 -13.10 -7.34
CA ILE A 137 0.76 -11.80 -7.22
C ILE A 137 -0.18 -10.73 -6.67
N LEU A 138 -1.41 -10.65 -7.18
CA LEU A 138 -2.40 -9.66 -6.73
C LEU A 138 -2.78 -9.86 -5.25
N ILE A 139 -3.02 -11.10 -4.83
CA ILE A 139 -3.40 -11.39 -3.44
C ILE A 139 -2.22 -11.14 -2.50
N ALA A 140 -1.05 -11.72 -2.80
CA ALA A 140 0.13 -11.60 -1.93
C ALA A 140 0.64 -10.15 -1.89
N GLY A 141 0.75 -9.53 -3.07
CA GLY A 141 1.20 -8.14 -3.20
C GLY A 141 0.18 -7.16 -2.62
N GLY A 142 -1.12 -7.35 -2.85
CA GLY A 142 -2.17 -6.50 -2.28
C GLY A 142 -2.21 -6.57 -0.75
N TRP A 143 -2.06 -7.77 -0.18
CA TRP A 143 -1.95 -7.93 1.27
C TRP A 143 -0.72 -7.22 1.83
N LEU A 144 0.45 -7.40 1.18
CA LEU A 144 1.70 -6.79 1.62
C LEU A 144 1.63 -5.27 1.52
N PHE A 145 1.11 -4.75 0.41
CA PHE A 145 0.88 -3.33 0.15
C PHE A 145 0.02 -2.70 1.25
N TRP A 146 -1.15 -3.28 1.54
CA TRP A 146 -2.03 -2.80 2.60
C TRP A 146 -1.36 -2.79 3.99
N LYS A 147 -0.49 -3.78 4.26
CA LYS A 147 0.26 -3.84 5.51
C LYS A 147 1.38 -2.80 5.57
N LEU A 148 2.05 -2.52 4.46
CA LEU A 148 3.11 -1.53 4.38
C LEU A 148 2.57 -0.10 4.49
N ILE A 149 1.44 0.23 3.87
CA ILE A 149 0.75 1.53 4.05
C ILE A 149 0.52 1.80 5.53
N ARG A 150 0.00 0.80 6.27
CA ARG A 150 -0.24 0.92 7.71
C ARG A 150 1.03 1.08 8.52
N VAL A 151 2.16 0.53 8.06
CA VAL A 151 3.46 0.77 8.69
C VAL A 151 3.94 2.19 8.38
N LEU A 152 3.82 2.67 7.14
CA LEU A 152 4.18 4.02 6.73
C LEU A 152 3.44 5.08 7.56
N GLY A 153 2.15 4.90 7.82
CA GLY A 153 1.38 5.78 8.72
C GLY A 153 1.88 5.80 10.17
N ARG A 154 2.67 4.81 10.59
CA ARG A 154 3.28 4.74 11.94
C ARG A 154 4.76 5.17 11.95
N VAL A 155 5.39 5.31 10.79
CA VAL A 155 6.78 5.78 10.65
C VAL A 155 6.79 7.30 10.69
N LYS A 156 7.74 7.89 11.43
CA LYS A 156 7.89 9.34 11.51
C LYS A 156 8.30 9.90 10.15
N VAL A 157 7.46 10.75 9.58
CA VAL A 157 7.81 11.55 8.41
C VAL A 157 8.96 12.48 8.84
N PRO A 158 10.05 12.61 8.07
CA PRO A 158 11.09 13.60 8.35
C PRO A 158 10.44 14.98 8.42
N SER A 159 10.52 15.64 9.57
CA SER A 159 10.03 17.01 9.71
C SER A 159 10.80 17.90 8.74
N PRO A 160 10.12 18.69 7.88
CA PRO A 160 10.78 19.75 7.15
C PRO A 160 11.41 20.68 8.19
N HIS A 161 12.74 20.71 8.26
CA HIS A 161 13.43 21.74 9.00
C HIS A 161 13.05 23.09 8.36
N GLY A 162 12.54 24.01 9.18
CA GLY A 162 12.32 25.40 8.80
C GLY A 162 13.63 26.16 8.67
#